data_AF-A0AAP5JX01-F1
#
_entry.id   AF-A0AAP5JX01-F1
#
_cell.length_a   1.000
_cell.length_b   1.000
_cell.length_c   1.000
_cell.angle_alpha   90.00
_cell.angle_beta   90.00
_cell.angle_gamma   90.00
#
_symmetry.space_group_name_H-M   'P 1'
#
loop_
_entity.id
_entity.type
_entity.pdbx_description
1 polymer ?
#
loop_
_entity_poly.entity_id
_entity_poly.type
_entity_poly.pdbx_seq_one_letter_code
_entity_poly.pdbx_strand_id
1 'polypeptide(L)'
;MKRSMKKKWKVIVSTAILAAAFTGFASQTEAAQPHSSYWYPDSLLKWDPKQDKDADFNKGTVKLQKRTKGFNQVNPNALADPKVVALAAMNPSTSGTPSQGSDKFNIYAFNNWQYIDKLVMWGGSAGEGLIVPPSADVIDAAHKNGVPVLGTVFLPQTEHGGKIAWMRELIQKDDKGCFPVADKLLEAAAYYGFDGWFINQETQGATREDAAQMQEFLTYLQNKKPENMEILWYDSMIDTGQVAWQGALTNRNRMFFQNGGQQVADGMFIDFRWQYGATAFQQSPEAAKRLGRSPYDLFAGIDVEANGYNTKINCPVLFPKGKKATTSLGIYRPDWAFNSSKTFEEYMEKEQIFWAGAQKKSGTCRIA
;
A
#
# COMPACT_ATOMS: atom_id res chain seq x y z
N MET A 1 -55.72 -29.94 53.51
CA MET A 1 -54.62 -28.94 53.43
C MET A 1 -53.23 -29.47 53.02
N LYS A 2 -53.06 -30.73 52.56
CA LYS A 2 -51.73 -31.29 52.17
C LYS A 2 -51.47 -31.44 50.65
N ARG A 3 -52.48 -31.21 49.80
CA ARG A 3 -52.39 -31.46 48.33
C ARG A 3 -51.99 -30.23 47.50
N SER A 4 -52.12 -29.02 48.06
CA SER A 4 -51.76 -27.74 47.41
C SER A 4 -50.26 -27.41 47.50
N MET A 5 -49.59 -27.76 48.60
CA MET A 5 -48.16 -27.49 48.80
C MET A 5 -47.24 -28.32 47.89
N LYS A 6 -47.61 -29.57 47.54
CA LYS A 6 -46.80 -30.43 46.67
C LYS A 6 -46.71 -29.94 45.22
N LYS A 7 -47.69 -29.17 44.72
CA LYS A 7 -47.64 -28.56 43.38
C LYS A 7 -46.75 -27.32 43.35
N LYS A 8 -46.78 -26.48 44.40
CA LYS A 8 -45.93 -25.27 44.47
C LYS A 8 -44.44 -25.61 44.60
N TRP A 9 -44.09 -26.68 45.31
CA TRP A 9 -42.70 -27.09 45.47
C TRP A 9 -42.09 -27.72 44.21
N LYS A 10 -42.88 -28.48 43.43
CA LYS A 10 -42.43 -29.03 42.14
C LYS A 10 -42.12 -27.95 41.10
N VAL A 11 -42.90 -26.86 41.07
CA VAL A 11 -42.69 -25.76 40.14
C VAL A 11 -41.41 -24.98 40.49
N ILE A 12 -41.15 -24.72 41.78
CA ILE A 12 -39.97 -23.96 42.21
C ILE A 12 -38.67 -24.74 41.95
N VAL A 13 -38.68 -26.07 42.16
CA VAL A 13 -37.50 -26.91 41.86
C VAL A 13 -37.25 -27.04 40.34
N SER A 14 -38.31 -27.10 39.51
CA SER A 14 -38.13 -27.11 38.05
C SER A 14 -37.59 -25.79 37.49
N THR A 15 -37.98 -24.64 38.05
CA THR A 15 -37.46 -23.34 37.60
C THR A 15 -36.01 -23.11 38.08
N ALA A 16 -35.65 -23.59 39.27
CA ALA A 16 -34.29 -23.48 39.78
C ALA A 16 -33.30 -24.38 39.02
N ILE A 17 -33.71 -25.59 38.60
CA ILE A 17 -32.87 -26.48 37.79
C ILE A 17 -32.74 -25.95 36.36
N LEU A 18 -33.80 -25.35 35.78
CA LEU A 18 -33.71 -24.70 34.47
C LEU A 18 -32.81 -23.45 34.50
N ALA A 19 -32.91 -22.62 35.54
CA ALA A 19 -32.06 -21.44 35.70
C ALA A 19 -30.58 -21.80 35.93
N ALA A 20 -30.29 -22.85 36.70
CA ALA A 20 -28.93 -23.34 36.90
C ALA A 20 -28.33 -24.01 35.64
N ALA A 21 -29.17 -24.61 34.79
CA ALA A 21 -28.74 -25.17 33.51
C ALA A 21 -28.37 -24.09 32.48
N PHE A 22 -28.94 -22.88 32.56
CA PHE A 22 -28.58 -21.75 31.67
C PHE A 22 -27.38 -20.94 32.16
N THR A 23 -26.99 -21.03 33.44
CA THR A 23 -25.80 -20.35 33.96
C THR A 23 -24.54 -21.22 33.94
N GLY A 24 -24.65 -22.54 33.75
CA GLY A 24 -23.54 -23.49 33.83
C GLY A 24 -22.76 -23.71 32.52
N PHE A 25 -23.24 -23.18 31.39
CA PHE A 25 -22.61 -23.30 30.06
C PHE A 25 -22.76 -22.04 29.22
N ALA A 26 -22.73 -20.85 29.85
CA ALA A 26 -22.32 -19.68 29.09
C ALA A 26 -20.82 -19.84 28.84
N SER A 27 -20.44 -20.58 27.79
CA SER A 27 -19.15 -20.34 27.17
C SER A 27 -19.09 -18.83 26.94
N GLN A 28 -18.08 -18.16 27.45
CA GLN A 28 -17.74 -16.83 26.97
C GLN A 28 -17.40 -17.01 25.49
N THR A 29 -18.41 -16.92 24.63
CA THR A 29 -18.24 -16.89 23.19
C THR A 29 -17.73 -15.49 22.90
N GLU A 30 -16.43 -15.29 23.06
CA GLU A 30 -15.80 -14.07 22.57
C GLU A 30 -15.95 -14.05 21.06
N ALA A 31 -16.44 -12.93 20.51
CA ALA A 31 -16.46 -12.74 19.08
C ALA A 31 -15.02 -12.82 18.57
N ALA A 32 -14.76 -13.70 17.60
CA ALA A 32 -13.41 -13.88 17.06
C ALA A 32 -12.94 -12.57 16.43
N GLN A 33 -11.71 -12.14 16.76
CA GLN A 33 -11.07 -10.97 16.17
C GLN A 33 -11.04 -11.12 14.63
N PRO A 34 -11.62 -10.18 13.87
CA PRO A 34 -11.52 -10.19 12.42
C PRO A 34 -10.13 -9.70 12.00
N HIS A 35 -9.57 -10.28 10.94
CA HIS A 35 -8.26 -9.92 10.41
C HIS A 35 -8.33 -9.36 8.99
N SER A 36 -7.44 -8.42 8.70
CA SER A 36 -7.25 -7.86 7.37
C SER A 36 -6.85 -8.96 6.38
N SER A 37 -7.46 -8.92 5.21
CA SER A 37 -7.28 -9.93 4.18
C SER A 37 -5.87 -9.86 3.57
N TYR A 38 -5.42 -10.99 3.07
CA TYR A 38 -4.22 -11.13 2.24
C TYR A 38 -4.40 -12.37 1.36
N TRP A 39 -3.77 -12.38 0.18
CA TRP A 39 -4.00 -13.47 -0.77
C TRP A 39 -2.76 -13.84 -1.56
N TYR A 40 -2.78 -15.07 -2.07
CA TYR A 40 -2.05 -15.46 -3.27
C TYR A 40 -3.00 -15.31 -4.47
N PRO A 41 -2.50 -15.30 -5.73
CA PRO A 41 -3.37 -15.17 -6.91
C PRO A 41 -4.53 -16.17 -6.91
N ASP A 42 -4.28 -17.44 -6.57
CA ASP A 42 -5.30 -18.48 -6.58
C ASP A 42 -6.36 -18.31 -5.47
N SER A 43 -5.97 -17.79 -4.30
CA SER A 43 -6.90 -17.55 -3.20
C SER A 43 -7.73 -16.28 -3.43
N LEU A 44 -7.16 -15.25 -4.08
CA LEU A 44 -7.93 -14.07 -4.50
C LEU A 44 -8.97 -14.44 -5.58
N LEU A 45 -8.64 -15.33 -6.52
CA LEU A 45 -9.62 -15.80 -7.52
C LEU A 45 -10.87 -16.43 -6.90
N LYS A 46 -10.71 -17.08 -5.74
CA LYS A 46 -11.79 -17.72 -4.99
C LYS A 46 -12.46 -16.79 -3.99
N TRP A 47 -11.93 -15.58 -3.78
CA TRP A 47 -12.47 -14.64 -2.81
C TRP A 47 -13.85 -14.13 -3.24
N ASP A 48 -14.81 -14.26 -2.35
CA ASP A 48 -16.16 -13.71 -2.45
C ASP A 48 -16.47 -13.02 -1.11
N PRO A 49 -16.70 -11.70 -1.10
CA PRO A 49 -16.96 -10.97 0.14
C PRO A 49 -18.18 -11.50 0.91
N LYS A 50 -19.13 -12.17 0.24
CA LYS A 50 -20.30 -12.76 0.90
C LYS A 50 -19.99 -14.04 1.69
N GLN A 51 -18.85 -14.67 1.40
CA GLN A 51 -18.42 -15.92 2.02
C GLN A 51 -17.26 -15.71 3.00
N ASP A 52 -16.59 -14.58 2.90
CA ASP A 52 -15.52 -14.16 3.81
C ASP A 52 -16.11 -13.48 5.06
N LYS A 53 -16.03 -14.18 6.20
CA LYS A 53 -16.57 -13.73 7.49
C LYS A 53 -15.95 -12.43 8.01
N ASP A 54 -14.74 -12.08 7.57
CA ASP A 54 -14.01 -10.91 8.04
C ASP A 54 -14.17 -9.73 7.04
N ALA A 55 -14.70 -9.98 5.83
CA ALA A 55 -14.76 -8.98 4.77
C ALA A 55 -15.55 -7.72 5.14
N ASP A 56 -16.65 -7.82 5.88
CA ASP A 56 -17.42 -6.64 6.31
C ASP A 56 -16.64 -5.76 7.30
N PHE A 57 -15.77 -6.35 8.10
CA PHE A 57 -14.91 -5.62 9.05
C PHE A 57 -13.73 -4.94 8.34
N ASN A 58 -13.34 -5.44 7.17
CA ASN A 58 -12.24 -4.94 6.35
C ASN A 58 -12.60 -3.78 5.43
N LYS A 59 -13.85 -3.29 5.47
CA LYS A 59 -14.28 -2.14 4.68
C LYS A 59 -13.90 -0.83 5.35
N GLY A 60 -13.26 0.06 4.61
CA GLY A 60 -13.20 1.48 4.96
C GLY A 60 -14.60 2.08 5.01
N THR A 61 -14.84 2.93 5.99
CA THR A 61 -16.12 3.59 6.25
C THR A 61 -16.06 5.09 5.98
N VAL A 62 -14.86 5.68 5.96
CA VAL A 62 -14.63 7.09 5.68
C VAL A 62 -14.39 7.29 4.19
N LYS A 63 -15.15 8.21 3.57
CA LYS A 63 -14.92 8.63 2.19
C LYS A 63 -13.68 9.50 2.08
N LEU A 64 -12.91 9.33 1.00
CA LEU A 64 -11.76 10.17 0.68
C LEU A 64 -12.15 11.67 0.68
N GLN A 65 -11.55 12.43 1.59
CA GLN A 65 -11.82 13.86 1.75
C GLN A 65 -11.08 14.68 0.68
N LYS A 66 -11.67 15.82 0.30
CA LYS A 66 -10.99 16.78 -0.58
C LYS A 66 -9.95 17.56 0.21
N ARG A 67 -8.76 17.75 -0.36
CA ARG A 67 -7.72 18.62 0.20
C ARG A 67 -7.78 20.01 -0.41
N THR A 68 -7.39 21.01 0.37
CA THR A 68 -7.17 22.38 -0.12
C THR A 68 -5.69 22.72 0.00
N LYS A 69 -5.13 23.35 -1.03
CA LYS A 69 -3.79 23.95 -0.89
C LYS A 69 -3.95 25.23 -0.08
N GLY A 70 -3.16 25.37 0.98
CA GLY A 70 -3.19 26.55 1.85
C GLY A 70 -2.90 27.83 1.06
N PHE A 71 -3.43 28.96 1.56
CA PHE A 71 -3.35 30.25 0.86
C PHE A 71 -1.93 30.85 0.82
N ASN A 72 -1.04 30.44 1.74
CA ASN A 72 0.30 30.99 1.87
C ASN A 72 1.35 29.87 1.85
N GLN A 73 2.40 30.05 1.04
CA GLN A 73 3.58 29.20 1.08
C GLN A 73 4.39 29.51 2.34
N VAL A 74 4.46 28.57 3.28
CA VAL A 74 5.15 28.75 4.58
C VAL A 74 6.65 28.39 4.53
N ASN A 75 7.08 27.66 3.50
CA ASN A 75 8.48 27.36 3.22
C ASN A 75 8.85 27.87 1.82
N PRO A 76 9.77 28.84 1.67
CA PRO A 76 10.13 29.40 0.35
C PRO A 76 10.78 28.39 -0.61
N ASN A 77 11.23 27.23 -0.11
CA ASN A 77 11.79 26.17 -0.94
C ASN A 77 10.78 25.06 -1.29
N ALA A 78 9.59 25.06 -0.70
CA ALA A 78 8.57 24.07 -1.01
C ALA A 78 8.11 24.20 -2.47
N LEU A 79 7.87 23.07 -3.13
CA LEU A 79 7.43 23.01 -4.52
C LEU A 79 6.01 22.46 -4.59
N ALA A 80 5.16 23.07 -5.39
CA ALA A 80 3.74 22.71 -5.48
C ALA A 80 3.40 21.66 -6.56
N ASP A 81 4.32 21.45 -7.50
CA ASP A 81 4.17 20.55 -8.65
C ASP A 81 4.56 19.08 -8.36
N PRO A 82 5.74 18.77 -7.76
CA PRO A 82 6.09 17.39 -7.45
C PRO A 82 5.20 16.85 -6.34
N LYS A 83 4.94 15.54 -6.42
CA LYS A 83 4.12 14.79 -5.48
C LYS A 83 5.01 13.96 -4.54
N VAL A 84 4.44 13.45 -3.46
CA VAL A 84 5.10 12.49 -2.57
C VAL A 84 4.25 11.22 -2.43
N VAL A 85 4.85 10.04 -2.67
CA VAL A 85 4.26 8.75 -2.31
C VAL A 85 5.06 8.11 -1.18
N ALA A 86 4.38 7.61 -0.16
CA ALA A 86 4.99 6.84 0.93
C ALA A 86 4.61 5.37 0.83
N LEU A 87 5.60 4.47 0.82
CA LEU A 87 5.42 3.03 0.93
C LEU A 87 5.73 2.65 2.38
N ALA A 88 4.69 2.55 3.21
CA ALA A 88 4.85 2.35 4.65
C ALA A 88 4.24 1.04 5.12
N ALA A 89 4.99 0.30 5.93
CA ALA A 89 4.46 -0.87 6.63
C ALA A 89 3.61 -0.40 7.81
N MET A 90 2.32 -0.17 7.56
CA MET A 90 1.37 0.33 8.56
C MET A 90 1.06 -0.69 9.67
N ASN A 91 1.27 -1.96 9.36
CA ASN A 91 1.04 -3.09 10.25
C ASN A 91 2.33 -3.90 10.40
N PRO A 92 2.55 -4.57 11.56
CA PRO A 92 3.79 -5.27 11.86
C PRO A 92 4.02 -6.52 10.98
N SER A 93 2.95 -7.08 10.41
CA SER A 93 2.98 -8.27 9.56
C SER A 93 1.89 -8.19 8.50
N THR A 94 2.01 -9.01 7.46
CA THR A 94 0.97 -9.13 6.42
C THR A 94 -0.24 -9.89 6.97
N SER A 95 0.05 -11.02 7.62
CA SER A 95 -0.95 -11.87 8.24
C SER A 95 -1.24 -11.46 9.68
N GLY A 96 -2.42 -11.80 10.19
CA GLY A 96 -2.77 -11.57 11.59
C GLY A 96 -2.98 -10.09 11.97
N THR A 97 -3.07 -9.19 10.98
CA THR A 97 -3.41 -7.78 11.21
C THR A 97 -4.87 -7.65 11.63
N PRO A 98 -5.18 -7.11 12.82
CA PRO A 98 -6.55 -6.84 13.24
C PRO A 98 -7.24 -5.85 12.28
N SER A 99 -8.47 -6.14 11.85
CA SER A 99 -9.16 -5.34 10.83
C SER A 99 -9.39 -3.88 11.22
N GLN A 100 -9.60 -3.63 12.52
CA GLN A 100 -10.06 -2.35 13.08
C GLN A 100 -9.22 -1.93 14.29
N GLY A 101 -7.93 -2.27 14.29
CA GLY A 101 -7.02 -2.05 15.40
C GLY A 101 -7.15 -3.09 16.52
N SER A 102 -6.42 -2.87 17.62
CA SER A 102 -6.35 -3.75 18.79
C SER A 102 -6.24 -2.94 20.08
N ASP A 103 -6.14 -3.62 21.23
CA ASP A 103 -5.87 -3.03 22.54
C ASP A 103 -4.42 -2.56 22.73
N LYS A 104 -3.57 -2.69 21.70
CA LYS A 104 -2.16 -2.28 21.74
C LYS A 104 -2.00 -0.79 21.43
N PHE A 105 -1.39 -0.06 22.36
CA PHE A 105 -1.06 1.35 22.16
C PHE A 105 0.09 1.56 21.16
N ASN A 106 1.11 0.69 21.18
CA ASN A 106 2.32 0.88 20.39
C ASN A 106 2.11 0.38 18.94
N ILE A 107 1.57 1.25 18.10
CA ILE A 107 1.31 1.04 16.67
C ILE A 107 1.93 2.17 15.84
N TYR A 108 2.10 1.95 14.53
CA TYR A 108 2.51 3.02 13.63
C TYR A 108 1.37 4.00 13.35
N ALA A 109 1.14 4.93 14.28
CA ALA A 109 0.14 5.98 14.17
C ALA A 109 0.66 7.14 13.31
N PHE A 110 0.77 6.95 11.99
CA PHE A 110 1.22 7.99 11.06
C PHE A 110 0.31 9.23 11.11
N ASN A 111 0.90 10.43 11.21
CA ASN A 111 0.16 11.68 11.34
C ASN A 111 0.66 12.82 10.43
N ASN A 112 1.55 12.55 9.49
CA ASN A 112 2.14 13.53 8.58
C ASN A 112 1.47 13.53 7.19
N TRP A 113 0.16 13.26 7.15
CA TRP A 113 -0.67 13.13 5.95
C TRP A 113 -0.62 14.36 5.03
N GLN A 114 -0.42 15.55 5.59
CA GLN A 114 -0.34 16.81 4.85
C GLN A 114 0.86 16.88 3.88
N TYR A 115 1.88 16.04 4.06
CA TYR A 115 3.09 16.03 3.23
C TYR A 115 3.10 14.94 2.17
N ILE A 116 2.16 14.00 2.20
CA ILE A 116 2.07 12.93 1.20
C ILE A 116 0.86 13.16 0.30
N ASP A 117 1.01 12.80 -0.98
CA ASP A 117 -0.08 12.77 -1.92
C ASP A 117 -0.77 11.42 -1.94
N LYS A 118 -0.05 10.36 -1.62
CA LYS A 118 -0.52 8.97 -1.71
C LYS A 118 0.18 8.12 -0.66
N LEU A 119 -0.56 7.19 -0.09
CA LEU A 119 -0.02 6.12 0.74
C LEU A 119 -0.09 4.81 -0.06
N VAL A 120 0.97 4.03 -0.06
CA VAL A 120 0.94 2.60 -0.38
C VAL A 120 1.10 1.87 0.94
N MET A 121 0.09 1.08 1.33
CA MET A 121 0.23 0.20 2.49
C MET A 121 1.16 -0.94 2.09
N TRP A 122 2.42 -0.82 2.49
CA TRP A 122 3.46 -1.79 2.18
C TRP A 122 3.23 -3.07 2.98
N GLY A 123 3.27 -4.19 2.28
CA GLY A 123 3.04 -5.51 2.84
C GLY A 123 3.22 -6.58 1.77
N GLY A 124 3.08 -7.83 2.19
CA GLY A 124 3.25 -8.99 1.34
C GLY A 124 4.57 -9.70 1.59
N SER A 125 4.52 -11.03 1.59
CA SER A 125 5.69 -11.88 1.73
C SER A 125 5.40 -13.25 1.11
N ALA A 126 6.44 -13.98 0.68
CA ALA A 126 6.29 -15.32 0.11
C ALA A 126 5.69 -16.35 1.09
N GLY A 127 5.72 -16.07 2.39
CA GLY A 127 5.20 -16.96 3.44
C GLY A 127 3.77 -16.63 3.88
N GLU A 128 3.34 -15.38 3.72
CA GLU A 128 2.04 -14.92 4.22
C GLU A 128 1.05 -14.74 3.07
N GLY A 129 1.41 -13.99 2.04
CA GLY A 129 0.56 -13.63 0.91
C GLY A 129 1.18 -12.52 0.08
N LEU A 130 0.83 -12.45 -1.20
CA LEU A 130 1.45 -11.55 -2.18
C LEU A 130 0.60 -10.31 -2.46
N ILE A 131 -0.71 -10.42 -2.24
CA ILE A 131 -1.70 -9.39 -2.55
C ILE A 131 -2.30 -8.93 -1.23
N VAL A 132 -2.06 -7.68 -0.88
CA VAL A 132 -2.40 -7.13 0.43
C VAL A 132 -3.19 -5.83 0.25
N PRO A 133 -4.52 -5.84 0.46
CA PRO A 133 -5.31 -4.63 0.53
C PRO A 133 -4.95 -3.83 1.80
N PRO A 134 -5.19 -2.51 1.82
CA PRO A 134 -5.04 -1.74 3.05
C PRO A 134 -6.04 -2.21 4.13
N SER A 135 -5.64 -2.18 5.41
CA SER A 135 -6.56 -2.46 6.52
C SER A 135 -7.56 -1.30 6.72
N ALA A 136 -8.75 -1.59 7.25
CA ALA A 136 -9.85 -0.61 7.30
C ALA A 136 -9.51 0.64 8.11
N ASP A 137 -8.75 0.48 9.20
CA ASP A 137 -8.23 1.58 10.01
C ASP A 137 -7.27 2.51 9.24
N VAL A 138 -6.41 1.95 8.39
CA VAL A 138 -5.51 2.71 7.52
C VAL A 138 -6.28 3.41 6.41
N ILE A 139 -7.27 2.74 5.79
CA ILE A 139 -8.16 3.36 4.80
C ILE A 139 -8.82 4.58 5.42
N ASP A 140 -9.44 4.42 6.58
CA ASP A 140 -10.19 5.48 7.24
C ASP A 140 -9.29 6.64 7.68
N ALA A 141 -8.10 6.35 8.20
CA ALA A 141 -7.12 7.37 8.57
C ALA A 141 -6.62 8.18 7.36
N ALA A 142 -6.26 7.51 6.27
CA ALA A 142 -5.80 8.16 5.04
C ALA A 142 -6.92 9.01 4.41
N HIS A 143 -8.10 8.43 4.26
CA HIS A 143 -9.27 9.07 3.66
C HIS A 143 -9.74 10.28 4.43
N LYS A 144 -9.77 10.21 5.77
CA LYS A 144 -10.09 11.35 6.63
C LYS A 144 -9.16 12.54 6.39
N ASN A 145 -7.90 12.28 6.05
CA ASN A 145 -6.91 13.30 5.73
C ASN A 145 -6.82 13.63 4.23
N GLY A 146 -7.70 13.04 3.41
CA GLY A 146 -7.76 13.29 1.97
C GLY A 146 -6.59 12.71 1.18
N VAL A 147 -5.96 11.66 1.71
CA VAL A 147 -4.88 10.93 1.05
C VAL A 147 -5.43 9.61 0.52
N PRO A 148 -5.37 9.34 -0.79
CA PRO A 148 -5.69 8.03 -1.33
C PRO A 148 -4.68 6.98 -0.86
N VAL A 149 -5.17 5.76 -0.64
CA VAL A 149 -4.39 4.62 -0.17
C VAL A 149 -4.47 3.44 -1.14
N LEU A 150 -3.30 2.93 -1.52
CA LEU A 150 -3.17 1.78 -2.41
C LEU A 150 -2.78 0.53 -1.63
N GLY A 151 -3.34 -0.61 -2.04
CA GLY A 151 -2.84 -1.93 -1.64
C GLY A 151 -1.53 -2.27 -2.35
N THR A 152 -0.91 -3.37 -1.95
CA THR A 152 0.34 -3.86 -2.55
C THR A 152 0.13 -5.23 -3.20
N VAL A 153 0.58 -5.37 -4.43
CA VAL A 153 0.86 -6.67 -5.08
C VAL A 153 2.36 -6.81 -5.15
N PHE A 154 2.93 -7.63 -4.26
CA PHE A 154 4.37 -7.88 -4.18
C PHE A 154 4.69 -9.29 -4.64
N LEU A 155 5.48 -9.40 -5.71
CA LEU A 155 6.03 -10.65 -6.21
C LEU A 155 7.51 -10.70 -5.80
N PRO A 156 7.89 -11.42 -4.73
CA PRO A 156 9.20 -11.30 -4.13
C PRO A 156 10.34 -11.77 -5.04
N GLN A 157 11.56 -11.36 -4.72
CA GLN A 157 12.77 -11.93 -5.31
C GLN A 157 12.88 -13.42 -4.97
N THR A 158 13.54 -14.19 -5.82
CA THR A 158 13.75 -15.64 -5.62
C THR A 158 14.49 -15.94 -4.31
N GLU A 159 15.41 -15.07 -3.92
CA GLU A 159 16.19 -15.11 -2.68
C GLU A 159 15.31 -14.93 -1.43
N HIS A 160 14.14 -14.32 -1.60
CA HIS A 160 13.12 -14.11 -0.57
C HIS A 160 11.91 -15.04 -0.75
N GLY A 161 12.09 -16.17 -1.44
CA GLY A 161 11.06 -17.20 -1.63
C GLY A 161 10.09 -16.94 -2.78
N GLY A 162 10.35 -15.91 -3.60
CA GLY A 162 9.57 -15.61 -4.80
C GLY A 162 9.55 -16.74 -5.80
N LYS A 163 8.39 -16.96 -6.43
CA LYS A 163 8.18 -18.01 -7.43
C LYS A 163 7.60 -17.41 -8.70
N ILE A 164 8.25 -17.64 -9.83
CA ILE A 164 7.80 -17.10 -11.12
C ILE A 164 6.39 -17.61 -11.50
N ALA A 165 6.00 -18.79 -11.00
CA ALA A 165 4.65 -19.32 -11.15
C ALA A 165 3.58 -18.36 -10.61
N TRP A 166 3.79 -17.71 -9.46
CA TRP A 166 2.84 -16.75 -8.90
C TRP A 166 2.67 -15.50 -9.77
N MET A 167 3.75 -15.03 -10.41
CA MET A 167 3.65 -13.94 -11.38
C MET A 167 2.80 -14.38 -12.58
N ARG A 168 3.02 -15.59 -13.12
CA ARG A 168 2.25 -16.12 -14.25
C ARG A 168 0.79 -16.37 -13.89
N GLU A 169 0.49 -16.83 -12.68
CA GLU A 169 -0.87 -16.96 -12.16
C GLU A 169 -1.56 -15.60 -12.03
N LEU A 170 -0.84 -14.57 -11.54
CA LEU A 170 -1.34 -13.20 -11.46
C LEU A 170 -1.77 -12.66 -12.84
N ILE A 171 -0.96 -12.90 -13.88
CA ILE A 171 -1.20 -12.40 -15.24
C ILE A 171 -1.88 -13.41 -16.16
N GLN A 172 -2.41 -14.51 -15.63
CA GLN A 172 -3.05 -15.53 -16.44
C GLN A 172 -4.33 -14.98 -17.08
N LYS A 173 -4.49 -15.21 -18.38
CA LYS A 173 -5.72 -14.95 -19.11
C LYS A 173 -6.69 -16.13 -19.04
N ASP A 174 -7.98 -15.83 -19.04
CA ASP A 174 -9.02 -16.83 -19.31
C ASP A 174 -9.18 -17.10 -20.81
N ASP A 175 -10.08 -18.03 -21.17
CA ASP A 175 -10.38 -18.40 -22.56
C ASP A 175 -10.96 -17.24 -23.40
N LYS A 176 -11.40 -16.15 -22.75
CA LYS A 176 -11.91 -14.93 -23.40
C LYS A 176 -10.84 -13.86 -23.54
N GLY A 177 -9.61 -14.11 -23.07
CA GLY A 177 -8.50 -13.17 -23.07
C GLY A 177 -8.58 -12.10 -21.97
N CYS A 178 -9.50 -12.24 -21.01
CA CYS A 178 -9.60 -11.38 -19.84
C CYS A 178 -8.59 -11.80 -18.77
N PHE A 179 -8.23 -10.91 -17.85
CA PHE A 179 -7.36 -11.21 -16.71
C PHE A 179 -8.20 -11.33 -15.42
N PRO A 180 -8.56 -12.55 -14.97
CA PRO A 180 -9.51 -12.71 -13.86
C PRO A 180 -8.97 -12.19 -12.52
N VAL A 181 -7.65 -12.27 -12.30
CA VAL A 181 -7.03 -11.69 -11.11
C VAL A 181 -7.09 -10.17 -11.13
N ALA A 182 -6.93 -9.53 -12.30
CA ALA A 182 -7.10 -8.08 -12.42
C ALA A 182 -8.53 -7.65 -12.08
N ASP A 183 -9.54 -8.38 -12.56
CA ASP A 183 -10.94 -8.12 -12.21
C ASP A 183 -11.16 -8.24 -10.69
N LYS A 184 -10.55 -9.25 -10.04
CA LYS A 184 -10.62 -9.42 -8.58
C LYS A 184 -9.89 -8.33 -7.78
N LEU A 185 -8.76 -7.82 -8.28
CA LEU A 185 -8.06 -6.68 -7.67
C LEU A 185 -8.96 -5.43 -7.67
N LEU A 186 -9.66 -5.17 -8.79
CA LEU A 186 -10.60 -4.05 -8.89
C LEU A 186 -11.84 -4.27 -8.02
N GLU A 187 -12.36 -5.51 -7.95
CA GLU A 187 -13.47 -5.88 -7.08
C GLU A 187 -13.13 -5.65 -5.60
N ALA A 188 -11.96 -6.11 -5.14
CA ALA A 188 -11.51 -5.93 -3.76
C ALA A 188 -11.33 -4.44 -3.41
N ALA A 189 -10.73 -3.66 -4.31
CA ALA A 189 -10.58 -2.21 -4.13
C ALA A 189 -11.93 -1.50 -4.02
N ALA A 190 -12.89 -1.87 -4.88
CA ALA A 190 -14.24 -1.31 -4.84
C ALA A 190 -15.01 -1.74 -3.58
N TYR A 191 -14.87 -2.99 -3.15
CA TYR A 191 -15.59 -3.54 -2.01
C TYR A 191 -15.08 -2.99 -0.67
N TYR A 192 -13.77 -3.04 -0.44
CA TYR A 192 -13.15 -2.50 0.78
C TYR A 192 -13.04 -0.98 0.76
N GLY A 193 -13.13 -0.34 -0.41
CA GLY A 193 -13.20 1.11 -0.56
C GLY A 193 -11.85 1.79 -0.43
N PHE A 194 -10.82 1.28 -1.12
CA PHE A 194 -9.49 1.91 -1.26
C PHE A 194 -9.18 2.21 -2.73
N ASP A 195 -8.09 2.96 -2.98
CA ASP A 195 -7.94 3.74 -4.21
C ASP A 195 -7.03 3.08 -5.26
N GLY A 196 -6.77 1.77 -5.16
CA GLY A 196 -6.04 1.02 -6.19
C GLY A 196 -4.81 0.28 -5.67
N TRP A 197 -3.81 0.08 -6.55
CA TRP A 197 -2.77 -0.93 -6.34
C TRP A 197 -1.37 -0.47 -6.75
N PHE A 198 -0.40 -0.74 -5.89
CA PHE A 198 1.01 -0.73 -6.19
C PHE A 198 1.47 -2.12 -6.62
N ILE A 199 2.01 -2.25 -7.83
CA ILE A 199 2.47 -3.52 -8.40
C ILE A 199 4.00 -3.53 -8.37
N ASN A 200 4.57 -4.43 -7.56
CA ASN A 200 6.00 -4.63 -7.44
C ASN A 200 6.39 -6.04 -7.90
N GLN A 201 6.88 -6.13 -9.14
CA GLN A 201 7.39 -7.37 -9.72
C GLN A 201 8.89 -7.48 -9.45
N GLU A 202 9.31 -8.31 -8.52
CA GLU A 202 10.74 -8.51 -8.18
C GLU A 202 11.21 -9.94 -8.47
N THR A 203 10.31 -10.79 -8.95
CA THR A 203 10.61 -12.20 -9.19
C THR A 203 11.41 -12.39 -10.49
N GLN A 204 12.61 -12.92 -10.37
CA GLN A 204 13.47 -13.28 -11.49
C GLN A 204 12.91 -14.47 -12.29
N GLY A 205 13.35 -14.60 -13.54
CA GLY A 205 13.01 -15.75 -14.42
C GLY A 205 11.87 -15.50 -15.42
N ALA A 206 11.33 -14.29 -15.48
CA ALA A 206 10.40 -13.88 -16.52
C ALA A 206 11.07 -13.76 -17.90
N THR A 207 10.32 -14.08 -18.95
CA THR A 207 10.73 -13.93 -20.35
C THR A 207 10.18 -12.64 -20.98
N ARG A 208 10.54 -12.38 -22.23
CA ARG A 208 9.97 -11.26 -23.01
C ARG A 208 8.46 -11.40 -23.18
N GLU A 209 7.98 -12.62 -23.33
CA GLU A 209 6.55 -12.93 -23.45
C GLU A 209 5.82 -12.65 -22.13
N ASP A 210 6.42 -13.03 -21.00
CA ASP A 210 5.90 -12.68 -19.67
C ASP A 210 5.84 -11.14 -19.49
N ALA A 211 6.86 -10.41 -19.93
CA ALA A 211 6.89 -8.94 -19.88
C ALA A 211 5.78 -8.29 -20.73
N ALA A 212 5.55 -8.80 -21.93
CA ALA A 212 4.46 -8.33 -22.79
C ALA A 212 3.09 -8.59 -22.15
N GLN A 213 2.90 -9.78 -21.57
CA GLN A 213 1.65 -10.12 -20.89
C GLN A 213 1.43 -9.32 -19.60
N MET A 214 2.48 -8.98 -18.85
CA MET A 214 2.38 -8.04 -17.72
C MET A 214 1.98 -6.63 -18.18
N GLN A 215 2.53 -6.13 -19.29
CA GLN A 215 2.08 -4.86 -19.86
C GLN A 215 0.58 -4.91 -20.23
N GLU A 216 0.11 -6.01 -20.82
CA GLU A 216 -1.29 -6.20 -21.14
C GLU A 216 -2.17 -6.27 -19.89
N PHE A 217 -1.71 -6.93 -18.83
CA PHE A 217 -2.37 -6.98 -17.52
C PHE A 217 -2.54 -5.58 -16.91
N LEU A 218 -1.46 -4.78 -16.89
CA LEU A 218 -1.51 -3.39 -16.42
C LEU A 218 -2.42 -2.52 -17.30
N THR A 219 -2.37 -2.70 -18.62
CA THR A 219 -3.27 -2.02 -19.57
C THR A 219 -4.73 -2.39 -19.32
N TYR A 220 -5.01 -3.66 -19.02
CA TYR A 220 -6.35 -4.13 -18.68
C TYR A 220 -6.86 -3.49 -17.40
N LEU A 221 -6.02 -3.41 -16.35
CA LEU A 221 -6.34 -2.66 -15.13
C LEU A 221 -6.64 -1.19 -15.43
N GLN A 222 -5.81 -0.51 -16.22
CA GLN A 222 -6.03 0.89 -16.62
C GLN A 222 -7.36 1.10 -17.35
N ASN A 223 -7.72 0.20 -18.26
CA ASN A 223 -8.92 0.31 -19.06
C ASN A 223 -10.21 -0.01 -18.28
N LYS A 224 -10.11 -0.77 -17.19
CA LYS A 224 -11.27 -1.21 -16.39
C LYS A 224 -11.43 -0.51 -15.05
N LYS A 225 -10.36 0.06 -14.50
CA LYS A 225 -10.44 0.76 -13.20
C LYS A 225 -11.39 1.96 -13.31
N PRO A 226 -12.14 2.28 -12.25
CA PRO A 226 -12.85 3.55 -12.17
C PRO A 226 -11.87 4.73 -12.12
N GLU A 227 -12.33 5.93 -12.48
CA GLU A 227 -11.48 7.13 -12.59
C GLU A 227 -10.73 7.47 -11.28
N ASN A 228 -11.29 7.09 -10.13
CA ASN A 228 -10.71 7.37 -8.82
C ASN A 228 -9.71 6.31 -8.32
N MET A 229 -9.45 5.25 -9.10
CA MET A 229 -8.42 4.26 -8.77
C MET A 229 -7.12 4.54 -9.50
N GLU A 230 -6.00 4.16 -8.89
CA GLU A 230 -4.66 4.32 -9.45
C GLU A 230 -3.87 3.00 -9.43
N ILE A 231 -3.07 2.79 -10.47
CA ILE A 231 -2.09 1.71 -10.56
C ILE A 231 -0.70 2.32 -10.61
N LEU A 232 0.11 2.00 -9.61
CA LEU A 232 1.51 2.39 -9.55
C LEU A 232 2.39 1.17 -9.85
N TRP A 233 3.43 1.37 -10.66
CA TRP A 233 4.37 0.31 -11.07
C TRP A 233 5.77 0.56 -10.47
N TYR A 234 6.46 -0.47 -10.01
CA TYR A 234 7.84 -0.36 -9.55
C TYR A 234 8.86 -0.58 -10.68
N ASP A 235 9.91 0.23 -10.75
CA ASP A 235 11.01 0.13 -11.71
C ASP A 235 11.91 -1.09 -11.44
N SER A 236 11.44 -2.27 -11.86
CA SER A 236 12.15 -3.55 -11.69
C SER A 236 12.20 -4.36 -13.00
N MET A 237 11.10 -5.01 -13.39
CA MET A 237 11.05 -5.81 -14.62
C MET A 237 11.19 -4.90 -15.85
N ILE A 238 12.03 -5.32 -16.79
CA ILE A 238 12.25 -4.63 -18.07
C ILE A 238 11.61 -5.38 -19.25
N ASP A 239 11.66 -4.79 -20.43
CA ASP A 239 11.13 -5.30 -21.71
C ASP A 239 11.56 -6.72 -22.11
N THR A 240 12.64 -7.25 -21.56
CA THR A 240 13.10 -8.62 -21.76
C THR A 240 12.61 -9.61 -20.69
N GLY A 241 11.81 -9.15 -19.71
CA GLY A 241 11.32 -9.94 -18.57
C GLY A 241 12.28 -10.01 -17.39
N GLN A 242 13.52 -9.58 -17.57
CA GLN A 242 14.51 -9.60 -16.48
C GLN A 242 14.18 -8.53 -15.44
N VAL A 243 14.42 -8.84 -14.17
CA VAL A 243 14.48 -7.83 -13.11
C VAL A 243 15.81 -7.10 -13.24
N ALA A 244 15.74 -5.84 -13.65
CA ALA A 244 16.90 -5.00 -13.88
C ALA A 244 16.51 -3.54 -13.67
N TRP A 245 16.53 -3.11 -12.40
CA TRP A 245 16.17 -1.76 -12.00
C TRP A 245 16.99 -0.70 -12.74
N GLN A 246 16.30 0.25 -13.36
CA GLN A 246 16.96 1.25 -14.21
C GLN A 246 17.41 2.49 -13.43
N GLY A 247 16.77 2.77 -12.29
CA GLY A 247 16.95 4.03 -11.56
C GLY A 247 16.53 5.25 -12.39
N ALA A 248 15.68 5.05 -13.40
CA ALA A 248 15.22 6.08 -14.33
C ALA A 248 14.07 5.55 -15.20
N LEU A 249 13.31 6.45 -15.83
CA LEU A 249 12.45 6.06 -16.94
C LEU A 249 13.30 5.91 -18.21
N THR A 250 13.39 4.70 -18.77
CA THR A 250 14.25 4.38 -19.93
C THR A 250 13.49 3.63 -21.02
N ASN A 251 14.15 3.38 -22.16
CA ASN A 251 13.57 2.54 -23.20
C ASN A 251 13.30 1.10 -22.74
N ARG A 252 13.94 0.63 -21.66
CA ARG A 252 13.81 -0.73 -21.15
C ARG A 252 12.57 -0.93 -20.27
N ASN A 253 12.06 0.11 -19.62
CA ASN A 253 10.92 0.02 -18.70
C ASN A 253 9.72 0.91 -19.09
N ARG A 254 9.87 1.85 -20.03
CA ARG A 254 8.79 2.78 -20.43
C ARG A 254 7.49 2.09 -20.82
N MET A 255 7.58 0.86 -21.32
CA MET A 255 6.44 0.07 -21.77
C MET A 255 5.46 -0.24 -20.62
N PHE A 256 5.91 -0.24 -19.36
CA PHE A 256 5.07 -0.41 -18.17
C PHE A 256 4.49 0.91 -17.65
N PHE A 257 4.92 2.04 -18.18
CA PHE A 257 4.42 3.37 -17.84
C PHE A 257 3.44 3.89 -18.92
N GLN A 258 3.88 3.86 -20.17
CA GLN A 258 3.15 4.32 -21.35
C GLN A 258 3.59 3.51 -22.59
N ASN A 259 2.64 3.00 -23.37
CA ASN A 259 2.91 2.30 -24.63
C ASN A 259 2.16 2.96 -25.80
N GLY A 260 2.87 3.79 -26.57
CA GLY A 260 2.23 4.62 -27.59
C GLY A 260 1.18 5.53 -26.97
N GLY A 261 -0.05 5.53 -27.52
CA GLY A 261 -1.17 6.28 -26.97
C GLY A 261 -1.82 5.67 -25.72
N GLN A 262 -1.46 4.43 -25.35
CA GLN A 262 -2.07 3.72 -24.23
C GLN A 262 -1.31 3.98 -22.92
N GLN A 263 -2.01 4.50 -21.92
CA GLN A 263 -1.51 4.57 -20.55
C GLN A 263 -1.50 3.17 -19.94
N VAL A 264 -0.36 2.79 -19.34
CA VAL A 264 -0.14 1.44 -18.76
C VAL A 264 -0.09 1.49 -17.23
N ALA A 265 0.44 2.57 -16.64
CA ALA A 265 0.34 2.84 -15.21
C ALA A 265 0.10 4.35 -14.96
N ASP A 266 -0.59 4.68 -13.87
CA ASP A 266 -0.82 6.07 -13.44
C ASP A 266 0.47 6.72 -12.93
N GLY A 267 1.40 5.93 -12.42
CA GLY A 267 2.73 6.39 -12.02
C GLY A 267 3.75 5.26 -11.94
N MET A 268 5.03 5.63 -11.86
CA MET A 268 6.14 4.70 -11.72
C MET A 268 7.01 5.09 -10.53
N PHE A 269 7.23 4.16 -9.60
CA PHE A 269 8.21 4.32 -8.53
C PHE A 269 9.58 3.91 -9.06
N ILE A 270 10.48 4.87 -9.16
CA ILE A 270 11.83 4.72 -9.70
C ILE A 270 12.76 4.17 -8.61
N ASP A 271 13.49 3.12 -8.94
CA ASP A 271 14.39 2.44 -8.01
C ASP A 271 15.51 3.35 -7.47
N PHE A 272 15.95 3.07 -6.24
CA PHE A 272 16.91 3.86 -5.47
C PHE A 272 18.24 4.14 -6.17
N ARG A 273 18.60 3.33 -7.19
CA ARG A 273 19.85 3.47 -7.96
C ARG A 273 19.98 4.79 -8.72
N TRP A 274 18.91 5.57 -8.88
CA TRP A 274 18.97 6.93 -9.43
C TRP A 274 19.99 7.82 -8.69
N GLN A 275 20.24 7.54 -7.41
CA GLN A 275 21.20 8.25 -6.57
C GLN A 275 22.66 8.11 -7.05
N TYR A 276 22.98 7.01 -7.74
CA TYR A 276 24.31 6.69 -8.25
C TYR A 276 24.44 6.87 -9.78
N GLY A 277 23.31 6.88 -10.50
CA GLY A 277 23.23 6.97 -11.97
C GLY A 277 22.62 8.26 -12.50
N ALA A 278 23.06 9.42 -12.00
CA ALA A 278 22.38 10.71 -12.20
C ALA A 278 22.03 11.06 -13.66
N THR A 279 22.88 10.71 -14.63
CA THR A 279 22.66 11.08 -16.05
C THR A 279 21.40 10.45 -16.63
N ALA A 280 21.13 9.17 -16.37
CA ALA A 280 19.93 8.50 -16.88
C ALA A 280 18.68 9.04 -16.17
N PHE A 281 18.75 9.22 -14.85
CA PHE A 281 17.65 9.76 -14.07
C PHE A 281 17.25 11.17 -14.52
N GLN A 282 18.22 12.05 -14.76
CA GLN A 282 18.00 13.42 -15.24
C GLN A 282 17.36 13.50 -16.63
N GLN A 283 17.39 12.42 -17.42
CA GLN A 283 16.71 12.33 -18.71
C GLN A 283 15.25 11.86 -18.60
N SER A 284 14.85 11.29 -17.45
CA SER A 284 13.48 10.81 -17.21
C SER A 284 12.39 11.87 -17.48
N PRO A 285 12.58 13.18 -17.17
CA PRO A 285 11.55 14.17 -17.43
C PRO A 285 11.28 14.38 -18.92
N GLU A 286 12.33 14.40 -19.74
CA GLU A 286 12.18 14.50 -21.20
C GLU A 286 11.67 13.19 -21.80
N ALA A 287 12.04 12.04 -21.23
CA ALA A 287 11.46 10.75 -21.62
C ALA A 287 9.95 10.70 -21.34
N ALA A 288 9.49 11.15 -20.17
CA ALA A 288 8.06 11.23 -19.84
C ALA A 288 7.31 12.18 -20.78
N LYS A 289 7.85 13.38 -21.04
CA LYS A 289 7.24 14.34 -21.97
C LYS A 289 7.11 13.79 -23.39
N ARG A 290 8.12 13.06 -23.90
CA ARG A 290 8.06 12.40 -25.23
C ARG A 290 6.98 11.32 -25.30
N LEU A 291 6.61 10.75 -24.15
CA LEU A 291 5.50 9.81 -24.00
C LEU A 291 4.16 10.50 -23.72
N GLY A 292 4.10 11.84 -23.71
CA GLY A 292 2.89 12.59 -23.40
C GLY A 292 2.49 12.54 -21.92
N ARG A 293 3.42 12.20 -21.03
CA ARG A 293 3.18 12.02 -19.59
C ARG A 293 3.89 13.08 -18.75
N SER A 294 3.33 13.34 -17.56
CA SER A 294 3.94 14.26 -16.61
C SER A 294 5.21 13.64 -16.01
N PRO A 295 6.31 14.41 -15.88
CA PRO A 295 7.47 13.96 -15.11
C PRO A 295 7.15 13.75 -13.62
N TYR A 296 6.06 14.32 -13.13
CA TYR A 296 5.61 14.18 -11.73
C TYR A 296 4.73 12.95 -11.49
N ASP A 297 4.53 12.10 -12.51
CA ASP A 297 4.00 10.74 -12.33
C ASP A 297 5.14 9.72 -12.12
N LEU A 298 6.41 10.16 -12.15
CA LEU A 298 7.57 9.39 -11.75
C LEU A 298 7.96 9.76 -10.31
N PHE A 299 8.17 8.77 -9.45
CA PHE A 299 8.50 8.96 -8.04
C PHE A 299 9.91 8.43 -7.77
N ALA A 300 10.87 9.33 -7.60
CA ALA A 300 12.26 8.97 -7.30
C ALA A 300 12.36 8.34 -5.91
N GLY A 301 12.59 7.03 -5.84
CA GLY A 301 12.60 6.28 -4.59
C GLY A 301 13.79 6.62 -3.69
N ILE A 302 13.55 6.85 -2.41
CA ILE A 302 14.58 6.83 -1.37
C ILE A 302 14.30 5.67 -0.43
N ASP A 303 15.34 4.88 -0.13
CA ASP A 303 15.27 3.83 0.88
C ASP A 303 15.68 4.43 2.22
N VAL A 304 14.71 4.61 3.11
CA VAL A 304 14.93 5.15 4.45
C VAL A 304 14.78 4.08 5.55
N GLU A 305 14.60 2.81 5.20
CA GLU A 305 14.26 1.74 6.15
C GLU A 305 15.30 1.61 7.26
N ALA A 306 16.59 1.66 6.91
CA ALA A 306 17.66 1.45 7.87
C ALA A 306 18.08 2.75 8.60
N ASN A 307 18.07 3.89 7.89
CA ASN A 307 18.75 5.11 8.35
C ASN A 307 17.83 6.31 8.55
N GLY A 308 16.55 6.22 8.16
CA GLY A 308 15.59 7.31 8.34
C GLY A 308 16.05 8.63 7.74
N TYR A 309 15.94 9.70 8.52
CA TYR A 309 16.41 11.03 8.13
C TYR A 309 17.94 11.15 7.98
N ASN A 310 18.72 10.14 8.40
CA ASN A 310 20.17 10.10 8.17
C ASN A 310 20.54 9.50 6.81
N THR A 311 19.56 9.04 6.04
CA THR A 311 19.76 8.53 4.68
C THR A 311 20.39 9.61 3.81
N LYS A 312 21.53 9.29 3.19
CA LYS A 312 22.18 10.21 2.25
C LYS A 312 21.40 10.23 0.95
N ILE A 313 20.81 11.36 0.61
CA ILE A 313 20.01 11.55 -0.60
C ILE A 313 20.74 12.51 -1.53
N ASN A 314 20.77 12.21 -2.83
CA ASN A 314 21.32 13.11 -3.84
C ASN A 314 20.34 14.26 -4.18
N CYS A 315 20.04 15.10 -3.18
CA CYS A 315 19.04 16.16 -3.29
C CYS A 315 19.29 17.15 -4.45
N PRO A 316 20.53 17.56 -4.80
CA PRO A 316 20.76 18.44 -5.95
C PRO A 316 20.34 17.84 -7.31
N VAL A 317 20.26 16.51 -7.40
CA VAL A 317 19.81 15.80 -8.62
C VAL A 317 18.28 15.77 -8.70
N LEU A 318 17.58 15.58 -7.58
CA LEU A 318 16.12 15.57 -7.53
C LEU A 318 15.51 16.98 -7.48
N PHE A 319 16.10 17.87 -6.69
CA PHE A 319 15.69 19.25 -6.45
C PHE A 319 16.81 20.24 -6.83
N PRO A 320 17.12 20.39 -8.13
CA PRO A 320 18.17 21.30 -8.58
C PRO A 320 17.85 22.76 -8.22
N LYS A 321 18.84 23.47 -7.67
CA LYS A 321 18.69 24.87 -7.24
C LYS A 321 18.23 25.78 -8.39
N GLY A 322 17.15 26.53 -8.15
CA GLY A 322 16.60 27.49 -9.12
C GLY A 322 15.92 26.84 -10.34
N LYS A 323 15.68 25.53 -10.31
CA LYS A 323 14.99 24.79 -11.37
C LYS A 323 13.80 24.03 -10.78
N LYS A 324 12.93 23.55 -11.66
CA LYS A 324 11.86 22.63 -11.28
C LYS A 324 12.46 21.32 -10.75
N ALA A 325 11.74 20.65 -9.84
CA ALA A 325 12.09 19.29 -9.45
C ALA A 325 12.15 18.38 -10.66
N THR A 326 13.10 17.45 -10.67
CA THR A 326 13.32 16.49 -11.75
C THR A 326 12.10 15.58 -11.88
N THR A 327 11.64 14.99 -10.78
CA THR A 327 10.43 14.15 -10.71
C THR A 327 9.73 14.36 -9.36
N SER A 328 8.69 13.58 -9.07
CA SER A 328 8.13 13.43 -7.73
C SER A 328 9.05 12.59 -6.83
N LEU A 329 8.75 12.52 -5.53
CA LEU A 329 9.51 11.77 -4.52
C LEU A 329 8.76 10.52 -4.08
N GLY A 330 9.44 9.36 -4.04
CA GLY A 330 8.93 8.14 -3.43
C GLY A 330 9.72 7.82 -2.16
N ILE A 331 9.05 7.57 -1.05
CA ILE A 331 9.69 7.27 0.24
C ILE A 331 9.39 5.83 0.62
N TYR A 332 10.40 4.97 0.59
CA TYR A 332 10.30 3.57 1.00
C TYR A 332 10.61 3.43 2.49
N ARG A 333 9.64 2.90 3.23
CA ARG A 333 9.69 2.57 4.67
C ARG A 333 9.90 3.75 5.63
N PRO A 334 9.07 4.82 5.53
CA PRO A 334 9.09 5.89 6.53
C PRO A 334 8.68 5.40 7.93
N ASP A 335 8.04 4.23 8.04
CA ASP A 335 7.78 3.51 9.29
C ASP A 335 9.06 3.18 10.10
N TRP A 336 10.26 3.43 9.54
CA TRP A 336 11.51 3.52 10.28
C TRP A 336 11.40 4.34 11.57
N ALA A 337 10.68 5.47 11.55
CA ALA A 337 10.58 6.33 12.74
C ALA A 337 9.97 5.58 13.93
N PHE A 338 8.98 4.72 13.66
CA PHE A 338 8.36 3.84 14.65
C PHE A 338 9.25 2.65 14.97
N ASN A 339 9.69 1.90 13.95
CA ASN A 339 10.44 0.66 14.12
C ASN A 339 11.79 0.85 14.82
N SER A 340 12.41 2.02 14.69
CA SER A 340 13.69 2.34 15.32
C SER A 340 13.55 2.93 16.74
N SER A 341 12.33 3.15 17.22
CA SER A 341 12.07 3.84 18.50
C SER A 341 11.68 2.87 19.61
N LYS A 342 12.03 3.25 20.86
CA LYS A 342 11.71 2.47 22.06
C LYS A 342 10.51 3.01 22.82
N THR A 343 10.20 4.29 22.65
CA THR A 343 9.02 4.94 23.26
C THR A 343 8.22 5.71 22.23
N PHE A 344 6.98 6.02 22.58
CA PHE A 344 6.10 6.82 21.73
C PHE A 344 6.64 8.24 21.51
N GLU A 345 7.25 8.85 22.54
CA GLU A 345 7.84 10.18 22.45
C GLU A 345 9.01 10.22 21.46
N GLU A 346 9.88 9.20 21.50
CA GLU A 346 11.00 9.06 20.54
C GLU A 346 10.47 8.88 19.11
N TYR A 347 9.43 8.06 18.94
CA TYR A 347 8.75 7.87 17.66
C TYR A 347 8.24 9.21 17.11
N MET A 348 7.50 9.97 17.91
CA MET A 348 6.95 11.27 17.52
C MET A 348 8.05 12.30 17.22
N GLU A 349 9.15 12.30 17.97
CA GLU A 349 10.30 13.17 17.69
C GLU A 349 10.95 12.82 16.34
N LYS A 350 11.15 11.52 16.05
CA LYS A 350 11.71 11.09 14.77
C LYS A 350 10.80 11.40 13.59
N GLU A 351 9.49 11.19 13.71
CA GLU A 351 8.50 11.60 12.70
C GLU A 351 8.59 13.11 12.43
N GLN A 352 8.64 13.92 13.49
CA GLN A 352 8.75 15.37 13.36
C GLN A 352 10.04 15.78 12.64
N ILE A 353 11.18 15.18 13.00
CA ILE A 353 12.47 15.46 12.34
C ILE A 353 12.44 15.00 10.88
N PHE A 354 11.88 13.82 10.61
CA PHE A 354 11.83 13.24 9.27
C PHE A 354 11.01 14.10 8.31
N TRP A 355 9.79 14.48 8.70
CA TRP A 355 8.86 15.17 7.83
C TRP A 355 9.01 16.69 7.83
N ALA A 356 9.21 17.32 8.99
CA ALA A 356 9.31 18.78 9.10
C ALA A 356 10.76 19.30 9.19
N GLY A 357 11.73 18.39 9.31
CA GLY A 357 13.14 18.72 9.53
C GLY A 357 13.48 19.02 10.99
N ALA A 358 14.75 18.85 11.35
CA ALA A 358 15.25 19.23 12.66
C ALA A 358 15.11 20.75 12.89
N GLN A 359 14.63 21.16 14.06
CA GLN A 359 14.67 22.55 14.46
C GLN A 359 16.14 23.00 14.59
N LYS A 360 16.56 23.98 13.77
CA LYS A 360 17.85 24.70 13.84
C LYS A 360 19.17 23.92 13.65
N LYS A 361 19.36 23.20 12.54
CA LYS A 361 20.73 23.09 11.96
C LYS A 361 20.71 23.28 10.44
N SER A 362 21.56 24.18 9.95
CA SER A 362 21.78 24.45 8.54
C SER A 362 22.52 23.28 7.88
N GLY A 363 22.04 22.78 6.74
CA GLY A 363 22.79 21.86 5.88
C GLY A 363 22.15 20.49 5.62
N THR A 364 21.10 20.11 6.33
CA THR A 364 20.36 18.87 6.07
C THR A 364 19.26 19.11 5.03
N CYS A 365 19.17 18.21 4.04
CA CYS A 365 18.07 18.20 3.09
C CYS A 365 16.76 17.99 3.87
N ARG A 366 15.80 18.90 3.70
CA ARG A 366 14.49 18.85 4.36
C ARG A 366 13.51 18.24 3.37
N ILE A 367 12.74 17.25 3.81
CA ILE A 367 11.68 16.62 3.00
C ILE A 367 10.47 17.58 2.88
N ALA A 368 10.39 18.63 3.73
CA ALA A 368 9.41 19.72 3.67
C ALA A 368 10.00 21.10 3.40
#